data_AF-A0A0D0AZS7-F1
#
_entry.id   AF-A0A0D0AZS7-F1
#
_cell.length_a   1.000
_cell.length_b   1.000
_cell.length_c   1.000
_cell.angle_alpha   90.00
_cell.angle_beta   90.00
_cell.angle_gamma   90.00
#
_symmetry.space_group_name_H-M   'P 1'
#
loop_
_entity.id
_entity.type
_entity.pdbx_description
1 polymer ?
#
loop_
_entity_poly.entity_id
_entity_poly.type
_entity_poly.pdbx_seq_one_letter_code
_entity_poly.pdbx_strand_id
1 'polypeptide(L)'
;MSSMLRTALILTGKRINEESATGTEGFHLKDSVASKQGLTAPDAVSTLPPTIVRGDWVLFHPVYSQEEIKAVEVLQREAKTISDKIAYNLVRLTRWGFDLVSGYKHKPIPADSKMSLEELKKGGYILDEKAWLNRILFLETVAGVPGMVAAMLRHLTSLRLMRRDSGWIHTLLEEAENERMHLMTFMTLRRPSLFFRGLVLGAQGVFFNLFFLSYIISPRTCHRFVAYLEEEAVLTYTRCIEDMEAGRLPEWSNTPAPEIAKEYWRLDPGAKLLDVIYAVRSDESTHRFVNHSFANLNTETDVNPFALREPDMLVKGRKLGFSREEAEKYVVESHQMLEHGKADSK
;
A
#
# COMPACT_ATOMS: atom_id res chain seq x y z
N MET A 1 -66.65 -43.60 20.02
CA MET A 1 -66.43 -42.32 20.72
C MET A 1 -64.95 -41.99 20.70
N SER A 2 -64.64 -40.97 19.91
CA SER A 2 -63.42 -40.15 19.77
C SER A 2 -62.04 -40.77 20.07
N SER A 3 -61.35 -41.10 18.96
CA SER A 3 -59.91 -41.27 18.85
C SER A 3 -59.19 -39.94 19.06
N MET A 4 -58.19 -39.92 19.95
CA MET A 4 -57.20 -38.85 20.01
C MET A 4 -56.38 -38.78 18.70
N LEU A 5 -55.83 -37.58 18.45
CA LEU A 5 -54.80 -37.23 17.47
C LEU A 5 -55.23 -37.15 15.99
N ARG A 6 -55.52 -35.92 15.54
CA ARG A 6 -55.08 -35.35 14.24
C ARG A 6 -55.56 -33.90 14.08
N THR A 7 -54.64 -32.93 14.19
CA THR A 7 -54.60 -31.67 13.41
C THR A 7 -53.30 -30.94 13.81
N ALA A 8 -52.44 -30.38 12.98
CA ALA A 8 -52.07 -30.51 11.57
C ALA A 8 -50.64 -29.93 11.47
N LEU A 9 -49.91 -30.30 10.42
CA LEU A 9 -48.59 -29.76 10.08
C LEU A 9 -48.56 -28.23 10.14
N ILE A 10 -47.61 -27.64 10.89
CA ILE A 10 -47.08 -26.31 10.58
C ILE A 10 -45.57 -26.29 10.84
N LEU A 11 -44.80 -26.75 9.86
CA LEU A 11 -43.44 -26.26 9.60
C LEU A 11 -43.37 -25.95 8.10
N THR A 12 -44.19 -24.97 7.69
CA THR A 12 -43.98 -24.28 6.42
C THR A 12 -42.78 -23.35 6.60
N GLY A 13 -41.67 -23.68 5.94
CA GLY A 13 -40.51 -22.80 5.86
C GLY A 13 -40.89 -21.43 5.29
N LYS A 14 -40.25 -20.37 5.81
CA LYS A 14 -40.35 -19.03 5.25
C LYS A 14 -39.98 -19.06 3.76
N ARG A 15 -40.79 -18.37 2.94
CA ARG A 15 -40.55 -18.19 1.50
C ARG A 15 -39.36 -17.23 1.30
N ILE A 16 -38.72 -17.35 0.14
CA ILE A 16 -37.48 -16.68 -0.29
C ILE A 16 -37.59 -15.13 -0.40
N ASN A 17 -38.73 -14.52 -0.06
CA ASN A 17 -38.98 -13.09 -0.24
C ASN A 17 -39.46 -12.38 1.03
N GLU A 18 -38.81 -12.61 2.18
CA GLU A 18 -38.95 -11.68 3.31
C GLU A 18 -37.91 -10.56 3.19
N GLU A 19 -38.38 -9.32 3.17
CA GLU A 19 -37.54 -8.12 3.25
C GLU A 19 -36.66 -8.22 4.50
N SER A 20 -35.35 -8.02 4.32
CA SER A 20 -34.37 -8.04 5.40
C SER A 20 -34.76 -7.02 6.47
N ALA A 21 -34.97 -7.50 7.70
CA ALA A 21 -35.05 -6.63 8.86
C ALA A 21 -33.78 -5.79 8.96
N THR A 22 -33.96 -4.50 9.25
CA THR A 22 -32.90 -3.51 9.48
C THR A 22 -31.86 -4.07 10.44
N GLY A 23 -30.61 -4.19 9.95
CA GLY A 23 -29.48 -4.57 10.77
C GLY A 23 -29.29 -3.59 11.93
N THR A 24 -28.82 -4.09 13.06
CA THR A 24 -28.42 -3.27 14.21
C THR A 24 -27.07 -2.62 13.96
N GLU A 25 -26.99 -1.81 12.91
CA GLU A 25 -25.86 -0.90 12.73
C GLU A 25 -26.10 0.33 13.62
N GLY A 26 -25.10 0.67 14.44
CA GLY A 26 -25.11 1.85 15.29
C GLY A 26 -25.29 3.15 14.48
N PHE A 27 -25.52 4.27 15.18
CA PHE A 27 -25.87 5.58 14.61
C PHE A 27 -25.14 5.91 13.28
N HIS A 28 -25.84 5.70 12.16
CA HIS A 28 -25.48 6.28 10.87
C HIS A 28 -25.95 7.74 10.85
N LEU A 29 -25.06 8.64 10.40
CA LEU A 29 -25.34 10.06 10.21
C LEU A 29 -26.63 10.24 9.41
N LYS A 30 -27.66 10.76 10.07
CA LYS A 30 -28.99 11.05 9.53
C LYS A 30 -28.91 11.75 8.16
N ASP A 31 -29.66 11.21 7.22
CA ASP A 31 -30.58 11.94 6.33
C ASP A 31 -30.07 13.28 5.79
N SER A 32 -29.02 13.26 4.96
CA SER A 32 -28.73 14.37 4.05
C SER A 32 -29.24 14.04 2.65
N VAL A 33 -30.22 14.81 2.20
CA VAL A 33 -30.97 14.71 0.95
C VAL A 33 -30.05 14.47 -0.25
N ALA A 34 -30.33 13.42 -1.01
CA ALA A 34 -29.61 13.05 -2.22
C ALA A 34 -29.53 14.22 -3.21
N SER A 35 -28.30 14.62 -3.55
CA SER A 35 -28.03 15.56 -4.64
C SER A 35 -28.50 14.96 -5.97
N LYS A 36 -29.35 15.70 -6.70
CA LYS A 36 -29.72 15.38 -8.09
C LYS A 36 -28.57 15.76 -9.04
N GLN A 37 -27.51 14.98 -9.05
CA GLN A 37 -26.49 14.94 -10.12
C GLN A 37 -26.13 13.46 -10.34
N GLY A 38 -26.18 12.99 -11.60
CA GLY A 38 -26.05 11.57 -11.93
C GLY A 38 -24.78 10.94 -11.36
N LEU A 39 -24.88 9.67 -10.94
CA LEU A 39 -23.86 8.96 -10.16
C LEU A 39 -22.47 8.89 -10.82
N THR A 40 -22.36 8.94 -12.16
CA THR A 40 -21.12 9.21 -12.91
C THR A 40 -21.43 9.27 -14.41
N ALA A 41 -20.80 10.17 -15.16
CA ALA A 41 -20.55 9.96 -16.59
C ALA A 41 -19.12 9.41 -16.72
N PRO A 42 -18.91 8.18 -17.23
CA PRO A 42 -17.57 7.66 -17.43
C PRO A 42 -16.90 8.44 -18.56
N ASP A 43 -15.93 9.28 -18.21
CA ASP A 43 -15.01 9.79 -19.21
C ASP A 43 -13.95 8.71 -19.45
N ALA A 44 -13.68 8.32 -20.70
CA ALA A 44 -12.76 7.24 -21.09
C ALA A 44 -11.27 7.54 -20.77
N VAL A 45 -11.06 8.54 -19.91
CA VAL A 45 -9.96 9.46 -19.85
C VAL A 45 -9.67 9.86 -18.41
N SER A 46 -10.72 10.19 -17.65
CA SER A 46 -10.65 10.63 -16.26
C SER A 46 -11.23 9.54 -15.36
N THR A 47 -10.38 8.91 -14.55
CA THR A 47 -10.79 7.91 -13.55
C THR A 47 -11.32 8.55 -12.26
N LEU A 48 -11.36 9.89 -12.19
CA LEU A 48 -11.95 10.61 -11.07
C LEU A 48 -13.23 11.31 -11.51
N PRO A 49 -14.34 11.18 -10.75
CA PRO A 49 -15.56 11.91 -11.02
C PRO A 49 -15.30 13.43 -10.96
N PRO A 50 -16.01 14.24 -11.77
CA PRO A 50 -15.87 15.71 -11.74
C PRO A 50 -16.34 16.32 -10.42
N THR A 51 -17.17 15.59 -9.66
CA THR A 51 -17.57 15.92 -8.30
C THR A 51 -16.73 15.13 -7.31
N ILE A 52 -15.99 15.87 -6.47
CA ILE A 52 -15.27 15.34 -5.31
C ILE A 52 -16.30 14.69 -4.39
N VAL A 53 -16.31 13.36 -4.35
CA VAL A 53 -16.99 12.65 -3.26
C VAL A 53 -16.19 13.01 -2.00
N ARG A 54 -16.85 13.32 -0.88
CA ARG A 54 -16.19 13.59 0.41
C ARG A 54 -16.65 12.51 1.38
N GLY A 55 -15.74 11.81 2.05
CA GLY A 55 -16.06 10.71 2.96
C GLY A 55 -14.89 9.75 3.22
N ASP A 56 -15.02 8.92 4.27
CA ASP A 56 -14.02 7.94 4.71
C ASP A 56 -14.42 6.55 4.16
N TRP A 57 -14.19 6.30 2.87
CA TRP A 57 -14.42 4.99 2.23
C TRP A 57 -13.12 4.19 2.02
N VAL A 58 -12.02 4.72 2.53
CA VAL A 58 -10.67 4.20 2.43
C VAL A 58 -10.29 3.59 3.80
N LEU A 59 -9.51 2.50 3.77
CA LEU A 59 -8.94 1.81 4.93
C LEU A 59 -7.88 2.70 5.58
N PHE A 60 -7.63 2.52 6.88
CA PHE A 60 -6.72 3.33 7.70
C PHE A 60 -5.56 3.99 6.92
N HIS A 61 -5.48 5.33 6.98
CA HIS A 61 -4.41 6.09 6.32
C HIS A 61 -3.46 6.65 7.37
N PRO A 62 -2.15 6.52 7.16
CA PRO A 62 -1.19 7.09 8.08
C PRO A 62 -1.18 8.62 7.97
N VAL A 63 -1.03 9.25 9.13
CA VAL A 63 -0.82 10.69 9.26
C VAL A 63 0.56 10.89 9.87
N TYR A 64 1.45 11.54 9.13
CA TYR A 64 2.83 11.69 9.53
C TYR A 64 3.12 13.09 10.06
N SER A 65 3.85 13.18 11.15
CA SER A 65 4.48 14.43 11.56
C SER A 65 5.68 14.78 10.67
N GLN A 66 6.07 16.05 10.68
CA GLN A 66 7.24 16.53 9.93
C GLN A 66 8.56 15.89 10.38
N GLU A 67 8.66 15.52 11.66
CA GLU A 67 9.83 14.81 12.19
C GLU A 67 9.88 13.36 11.66
N GLU A 68 8.73 12.70 11.62
CA GLU A 68 8.58 11.32 11.15
C GLU A 68 8.95 11.14 9.67
N ILE A 69 8.43 11.99 8.78
CA ILE A 69 8.73 11.88 7.34
C ILE A 69 10.22 12.10 7.02
N LYS A 70 10.92 12.87 7.87
CA LYS A 70 12.36 13.15 7.73
C LYS A 70 13.24 12.09 8.37
N ALA A 71 12.70 11.26 9.25
CA ALA A 71 13.44 10.20 9.94
C ALA A 71 13.69 8.96 9.06
N VAL A 72 13.03 8.86 7.90
CA VAL A 72 13.15 7.71 6.99
C VAL A 72 14.54 7.64 6.37
N GLU A 73 15.23 6.52 6.61
CA GLU A 73 16.56 6.22 6.08
C GLU A 73 16.49 5.18 4.95
N VAL A 74 17.42 5.31 4.00
CA VAL A 74 17.68 4.27 3.00
C VAL A 74 18.47 3.15 3.67
N LEU A 75 17.79 2.03 3.92
CA LEU A 75 18.36 0.85 4.56
C LEU A 75 18.37 -0.30 3.56
N GLN A 76 19.40 -1.13 3.63
CA GLN A 76 19.48 -2.33 2.82
C GLN A 76 19.78 -3.55 3.69
N ARG A 77 18.96 -4.60 3.55
CA ARG A 77 19.17 -5.83 4.32
C ARG A 77 20.15 -6.76 3.60
N GLU A 78 21.07 -7.36 4.35
CA GLU A 78 21.91 -8.45 3.85
C GLU A 78 21.09 -9.73 3.61
N ALA A 79 21.26 -10.35 2.44
CA ALA A 79 20.60 -11.60 2.07
C ALA A 79 21.28 -12.82 2.72
N LYS A 80 20.77 -13.23 3.89
CA LYS A 80 21.38 -14.29 4.73
C LYS A 80 21.02 -15.70 4.28
N THR A 81 19.72 -15.97 4.11
CA THR A 81 19.23 -17.32 3.77
C THR A 81 19.21 -17.57 2.26
N ILE A 82 19.04 -18.84 1.83
CA ILE A 82 18.86 -19.16 0.40
C ILE A 82 17.61 -18.46 -0.16
N SER A 83 16.50 -18.49 0.59
CA SER A 83 15.27 -17.76 0.27
C SER A 83 15.53 -16.26 0.12
N ASP A 84 16.30 -15.66 1.03
CA ASP A 84 16.64 -14.23 0.96
C ASP A 84 17.45 -13.92 -0.29
N LYS A 85 18.42 -14.78 -0.65
CA LYS A 85 19.25 -14.61 -1.84
C LYS A 85 18.43 -14.73 -3.13
N ILE A 86 17.48 -15.66 -3.19
CA ILE A 86 16.55 -15.79 -4.32
C ILE A 86 15.71 -14.52 -4.45
N ALA A 87 15.07 -14.09 -3.38
CA ALA A 87 14.24 -12.88 -3.36
C ALA A 87 15.04 -11.63 -3.76
N TYR A 88 16.22 -11.43 -3.15
CA TYR A 88 17.11 -10.30 -3.45
C TYR A 88 17.54 -10.29 -4.92
N ASN A 89 18.05 -11.41 -5.42
CA ASN A 89 18.51 -11.50 -6.80
C ASN A 89 17.37 -11.31 -7.81
N LEU A 90 16.16 -11.78 -7.48
CA LEU A 90 14.98 -11.54 -8.32
C LEU A 90 14.65 -10.04 -8.38
N VAL A 91 14.65 -9.32 -7.26
CA VAL A 91 14.47 -7.86 -7.25
C VAL A 91 15.56 -7.15 -8.05
N ARG A 92 16.82 -7.57 -7.91
CA ARG A 92 17.92 -6.98 -8.68
C ARG A 92 17.76 -7.23 -10.18
N LEU A 93 17.31 -8.43 -10.56
CA LEU A 93 17.04 -8.79 -11.95
C LEU A 93 15.85 -8.01 -12.53
N THR A 94 14.74 -7.92 -11.80
CA THR A 94 13.55 -7.17 -12.25
C THR A 94 13.84 -5.68 -12.34
N ARG A 95 14.56 -5.12 -11.37
CA ARG A 95 15.03 -3.73 -11.42
C ARG A 95 15.92 -3.48 -12.63
N TRP A 96 16.93 -4.32 -12.86
CA TRP A 96 17.81 -4.20 -14.01
C TRP A 96 17.03 -4.27 -15.34
N GLY A 97 16.12 -5.24 -15.46
CA GLY A 97 15.28 -5.40 -16.64
C GLY A 97 14.35 -4.22 -16.87
N PHE A 98 13.73 -3.72 -15.80
CA PHE A 98 12.87 -2.53 -15.85
C PHE A 98 13.67 -1.29 -16.25
N ASP A 99 14.82 -1.04 -15.63
CA ASP A 99 15.66 0.12 -15.93
C ASP A 99 16.17 0.07 -17.38
N LEU A 100 16.50 -1.12 -17.89
CA LEU A 100 16.88 -1.34 -19.29
C LEU A 100 15.73 -1.03 -20.26
N VAL A 101 14.54 -1.58 -20.02
CA VAL A 101 13.38 -1.42 -20.92
C VAL A 101 12.80 -0.01 -20.87
N SER A 102 12.76 0.61 -19.69
CA SER A 102 12.29 1.98 -19.52
C SER A 102 13.31 3.02 -19.97
N GLY A 103 14.58 2.63 -20.16
CA GLY A 103 15.68 3.54 -20.43
C GLY A 103 16.06 4.41 -19.23
N TYR A 104 15.63 4.04 -18.02
CA TYR A 104 15.90 4.76 -16.78
C TYR A 104 17.40 4.83 -16.50
N LYS A 105 17.90 6.05 -16.26
CA LYS A 105 19.28 6.32 -15.86
C LYS A 105 19.27 7.40 -14.78
N HIS A 106 19.79 7.06 -13.61
CA HIS A 106 20.04 7.99 -12.50
C HIS A 106 21.44 7.71 -11.96
N LYS A 107 22.43 8.20 -12.71
CA LYS A 107 23.85 8.05 -12.38
C LYS A 107 24.25 9.02 -11.27
N PRO A 108 25.21 8.65 -10.42
CA PRO A 108 25.76 9.61 -9.46
C PRO A 108 26.34 10.81 -10.21
N ILE A 109 25.96 12.01 -9.77
CA ILE A 109 26.50 13.25 -10.30
C ILE A 109 27.98 13.34 -9.88
N PRO A 110 28.92 13.60 -10.80
CA PRO A 110 30.32 13.82 -10.44
C PRO A 110 30.47 14.98 -9.44
N ALA A 111 31.35 14.83 -8.46
CA ALA A 111 31.70 15.91 -7.54
C ALA A 111 32.14 17.16 -8.33
N ASP A 112 31.74 18.35 -7.87
CA ASP A 112 32.03 19.65 -8.51
C ASP A 112 31.47 19.85 -9.93
N SER A 113 30.48 19.04 -10.33
CA SER A 113 29.80 19.21 -11.61
C SER A 113 29.18 20.59 -11.75
N LYS A 114 29.59 21.33 -12.79
CA LYS A 114 28.98 22.60 -13.23
C LYS A 114 28.01 22.42 -14.40
N MET A 115 27.61 21.18 -14.67
CA MET A 115 26.65 20.87 -15.74
C MET A 115 25.32 21.57 -15.50
N SER A 116 24.77 22.16 -16.56
CA SER A 116 23.40 22.67 -16.59
C SER A 116 22.37 21.55 -16.37
N LEU A 117 21.13 21.91 -16.01
CA LEU A 117 20.05 20.92 -15.85
C LEU A 117 19.83 20.10 -17.13
N GLU A 118 19.94 20.73 -18.30
CA GLU A 118 19.80 20.05 -19.58
C GLU A 118 20.92 19.02 -19.84
N GLU A 119 22.16 19.36 -19.46
CA GLU A 119 23.29 18.43 -19.56
C GLU A 119 23.15 17.27 -18.57
N LEU A 120 22.65 17.53 -17.35
CA LEU A 120 22.38 16.50 -16.36
C LEU A 120 21.28 15.54 -16.82
N LYS A 121 20.18 16.07 -17.37
CA LYS A 121 19.07 15.27 -17.95
C LYS A 121 19.58 14.42 -19.12
N LYS A 122 20.26 15.04 -20.09
CA LYS A 122 20.80 14.35 -21.28
C LYS A 122 21.86 13.30 -20.92
N GLY A 123 22.65 13.54 -19.89
CA GLY A 123 23.67 12.61 -19.38
C GLY A 123 23.11 11.39 -18.61
N GLY A 124 21.81 11.43 -18.26
CA GLY A 124 21.16 10.40 -17.43
C GLY A 124 21.61 10.46 -15.96
N TYR A 125 21.91 11.67 -15.47
CA TYR A 125 22.23 11.90 -14.06
C TYR A 125 20.96 12.21 -13.26
N ILE A 126 20.04 12.96 -13.86
CA ILE A 126 18.72 13.27 -13.29
C ILE A 126 17.62 12.88 -14.27
N LEU A 127 16.42 12.69 -13.73
CA LEU A 127 15.22 12.48 -14.52
C LEU A 127 14.46 13.79 -14.71
N ASP A 128 13.71 13.89 -15.81
CA ASP A 128 12.67 14.90 -15.96
C ASP A 128 11.36 14.44 -15.29
N GLU A 129 10.39 15.35 -15.19
CA GLU A 129 9.10 15.12 -14.55
C GLU A 129 8.32 13.97 -15.21
N LYS A 130 8.43 13.82 -16.52
CA LYS A 130 7.72 12.79 -17.28
C LYS A 130 8.32 11.41 -17.03
N ALA A 131 9.64 11.33 -16.96
CA ALA A 131 10.36 10.11 -16.67
C ALA A 131 10.07 9.64 -15.24
N TRP A 132 10.06 10.55 -14.25
CA TRP A 132 9.66 10.23 -12.89
C TRP A 132 8.23 9.69 -12.83
N LEU A 133 7.26 10.39 -13.43
CA LEU A 133 5.87 9.96 -13.42
C LEU A 133 5.67 8.64 -14.17
N ASN A 134 6.33 8.41 -15.31
CA ASN A 134 6.23 7.13 -16.02
C ASN A 134 6.75 5.97 -15.17
N ARG A 135 7.87 6.19 -14.44
CA ARG A 135 8.43 5.18 -13.54
C ARG A 135 7.47 4.88 -12.40
N ILE A 136 7.06 5.91 -11.67
CA ILE A 136 6.16 5.80 -10.52
C ILE A 136 4.86 5.13 -10.96
N LEU A 137 4.14 5.71 -11.92
CA LEU A 137 2.86 5.16 -12.40
C LEU A 137 2.94 3.71 -12.83
N PHE A 138 4.07 3.26 -13.40
CA PHE A 138 4.21 1.87 -13.79
C PHE A 138 4.41 0.98 -12.57
N LEU A 139 5.34 1.35 -11.69
CA LEU A 139 5.70 0.52 -10.54
C LEU A 139 4.54 0.44 -9.53
N GLU A 140 3.82 1.53 -9.28
CA GLU A 140 2.64 1.53 -8.39
C GLU A 140 1.52 0.59 -8.88
N THR A 141 1.38 0.39 -10.19
CA THR A 141 0.40 -0.60 -10.73
C THR A 141 0.77 -2.05 -10.41
N VAL A 142 2.05 -2.30 -10.11
CA VAL A 142 2.58 -3.61 -9.76
C VAL A 142 2.68 -3.75 -8.25
N ALA A 143 3.03 -2.68 -7.52
CA ALA A 143 3.17 -2.64 -6.07
C ALA A 143 1.86 -2.96 -5.33
N GLY A 144 0.70 -2.56 -5.87
CA GLY A 144 -0.60 -2.92 -5.27
C GLY A 144 -1.02 -4.40 -5.42
N VAL A 145 -0.25 -5.24 -6.10
CA VAL A 145 -0.61 -6.64 -6.36
C VAL A 145 -0.26 -7.61 -5.22
N PRO A 146 0.96 -7.60 -4.64
CA PRO A 146 1.38 -8.56 -3.63
C PRO A 146 0.50 -8.61 -2.39
N GLY A 147 0.20 -7.45 -1.77
CA GLY A 147 -0.68 -7.36 -0.61
C GLY A 147 -2.07 -7.96 -0.88
N MET A 148 -2.66 -7.65 -2.04
CA MET A 148 -3.96 -8.16 -2.46
C MET A 148 -3.95 -9.69 -2.64
N VAL A 149 -2.94 -10.23 -3.30
CA VAL A 149 -2.81 -11.69 -3.52
C VAL A 149 -2.59 -12.42 -2.19
N ALA A 150 -1.70 -11.90 -1.35
CA ALA A 150 -1.41 -12.47 -0.03
C ALA A 150 -2.67 -12.45 0.85
N ALA A 151 -3.37 -11.32 0.94
CA ALA A 151 -4.61 -11.18 1.67
C ALA A 151 -5.69 -12.14 1.16
N MET A 152 -5.90 -12.23 -0.16
CA MET A 152 -6.85 -13.14 -0.78
C MET A 152 -6.56 -14.60 -0.41
N LEU A 153 -5.30 -15.04 -0.54
CA LEU A 153 -4.91 -16.42 -0.23
C LEU A 153 -5.09 -16.73 1.27
N ARG A 154 -4.74 -15.80 2.15
CA ARG A 154 -4.95 -15.95 3.60
C ARG A 154 -6.43 -15.94 3.97
N HIS A 155 -7.23 -15.06 3.35
CA HIS A 155 -8.68 -15.00 3.51
C HIS A 155 -9.34 -16.34 3.15
N LEU A 156 -9.07 -16.86 1.95
CA LEU A 156 -9.58 -18.16 1.53
C LEU A 156 -9.08 -19.32 2.43
N THR A 157 -7.91 -19.17 3.05
CA THR A 157 -7.37 -20.14 4.02
C THR A 157 -8.14 -20.13 5.33
N SER A 158 -8.38 -18.94 5.88
CA SER A 158 -9.21 -18.73 7.06
C SER A 158 -10.61 -19.33 6.85
N LEU A 159 -11.23 -19.06 5.69
CA LEU A 159 -12.55 -19.59 5.36
C LEU A 159 -12.56 -21.12 5.24
N ARG A 160 -11.67 -21.73 4.44
CA ARG A 160 -11.72 -23.18 4.21
C ARG A 160 -11.30 -24.02 5.42
N LEU A 161 -10.49 -23.46 6.32
CA LEU A 161 -10.05 -24.12 7.55
C LEU A 161 -10.90 -23.75 8.77
N MET A 162 -11.81 -22.78 8.65
CA MET A 162 -12.62 -22.24 9.75
C MET A 162 -11.78 -21.74 10.93
N ARG A 163 -10.71 -20.98 10.63
CA ARG A 163 -9.73 -20.47 11.61
C ARG A 163 -9.64 -18.96 11.57
N ARG A 164 -9.31 -18.35 12.70
CA ARG A 164 -8.93 -16.93 12.73
C ARG A 164 -7.62 -16.72 11.97
N ASP A 165 -7.51 -15.59 11.29
CA ASP A 165 -6.30 -15.20 10.56
C ASP A 165 -5.26 -14.47 11.44
N SER A 166 -5.70 -13.93 12.58
CA SER A 166 -4.84 -13.19 13.53
C SER A 166 -4.27 -11.87 12.98
N GLY A 167 -5.08 -11.17 12.16
CA GLY A 167 -4.88 -9.76 11.79
C GLY A 167 -3.99 -9.52 10.56
N TRP A 168 -3.60 -10.55 9.83
CA TRP A 168 -2.74 -10.42 8.64
C TRP A 168 -3.50 -9.91 7.41
N ILE A 169 -4.72 -10.41 7.17
CA ILE A 169 -5.54 -10.06 5.99
C ILE A 169 -5.75 -8.55 5.92
N HIS A 170 -6.07 -7.92 7.06
CA HIS A 170 -6.37 -6.49 7.11
C HIS A 170 -5.16 -5.65 6.69
N THR A 171 -4.02 -5.84 7.34
CA THR A 171 -2.77 -5.13 7.01
C THR A 171 -2.34 -5.35 5.57
N LEU A 172 -2.53 -6.54 5.01
CA LEU A 172 -2.18 -6.81 3.61
C LEU A 172 -3.15 -6.16 2.60
N LEU A 173 -4.42 -5.98 2.96
CA LEU A 173 -5.37 -5.20 2.16
C LEU A 173 -5.10 -3.70 2.27
N GLU A 174 -4.71 -3.22 3.45
CA GLU A 174 -4.30 -1.84 3.69
C GLU A 174 -3.09 -1.48 2.84
N GLU A 175 -2.04 -2.31 2.83
CA GLU A 175 -0.87 -2.14 1.96
C GLU A 175 -1.30 -2.07 0.47
N ALA A 176 -2.11 -3.02 0.01
CA ALA A 176 -2.58 -3.02 -1.39
C ALA A 176 -3.41 -1.78 -1.76
N GLU A 177 -4.20 -1.26 -0.83
CA GLU A 177 -4.93 -0.01 -1.05
C GLU A 177 -4.01 1.21 -1.02
N ASN A 178 -3.05 1.27 -0.10
CA ASN A 178 -2.10 2.37 0.00
C ASN A 178 -1.31 2.55 -1.30
N GLU A 179 -0.77 1.46 -1.86
CA GLU A 179 -0.11 1.45 -3.17
C GLU A 179 -1.05 1.90 -4.31
N ARG A 180 -2.34 1.49 -4.25
CA ARG A 180 -3.35 1.98 -5.20
C ARG A 180 -3.58 3.49 -5.04
N MET A 181 -3.49 4.03 -3.83
CA MET A 181 -3.63 5.46 -3.56
C MET A 181 -2.40 6.27 -4.01
N HIS A 182 -1.20 5.68 -4.00
CA HIS A 182 -0.04 6.22 -4.72
C HIS A 182 -0.38 6.38 -6.21
N LEU A 183 -0.79 5.29 -6.85
CA LEU A 183 -1.16 5.30 -8.27
C LEU A 183 -2.23 6.35 -8.58
N MET A 184 -3.33 6.36 -7.83
CA MET A 184 -4.43 7.31 -8.06
C MET A 184 -3.99 8.77 -7.88
N THR A 185 -3.09 9.03 -6.92
CA THR A 185 -2.49 10.36 -6.72
C THR A 185 -1.66 10.79 -7.93
N PHE A 186 -0.73 9.95 -8.41
CA PHE A 186 0.12 10.33 -9.53
C PHE A 186 -0.64 10.37 -10.88
N MET A 187 -1.75 9.65 -11.00
CA MET A 187 -2.63 9.73 -12.16
C MET A 187 -3.30 11.09 -12.33
N THR A 188 -3.40 11.92 -11.27
CA THR A 188 -3.91 13.30 -11.40
C THR A 188 -2.88 14.23 -12.04
N LEU A 189 -1.59 13.86 -12.01
CA LEU A 189 -0.50 14.65 -12.56
C LEU A 189 -0.18 14.28 -14.01
N ARG A 190 -0.48 13.03 -14.40
CA ARG A 190 -0.22 12.55 -15.75
C ARG A 190 -1.24 11.51 -16.17
N ARG A 191 -1.74 11.69 -17.39
CA ARG A 191 -2.61 10.72 -18.04
C ARG A 191 -1.80 9.70 -18.85
N PRO A 192 -1.85 8.40 -18.52
CA PRO A 192 -1.12 7.37 -19.28
C PRO A 192 -1.68 7.17 -20.70
N SER A 193 -0.79 6.87 -21.66
CA SER A 193 -1.16 6.53 -23.03
C SER A 193 -1.78 5.13 -23.12
N LEU A 194 -2.50 4.82 -24.21
CA LEU A 194 -3.03 3.47 -24.44
C LEU A 194 -1.92 2.42 -24.49
N PHE A 195 -0.76 2.76 -25.08
CA PHE A 195 0.40 1.87 -25.10
C PHE A 195 0.90 1.58 -23.69
N PHE A 196 1.06 2.61 -22.84
CA PHE A 196 1.47 2.43 -21.44
C PHE A 196 0.49 1.54 -20.68
N ARG A 197 -0.82 1.75 -20.85
CA ARG A 197 -1.87 0.92 -20.24
C ARG A 197 -1.81 -0.54 -20.72
N GLY A 198 -1.47 -0.77 -21.98
CA GLY A 198 -1.22 -2.11 -22.52
C GLY A 198 -0.01 -2.79 -21.87
N LEU A 199 1.07 -2.04 -21.61
CA LEU A 199 2.23 -2.57 -20.87
C LEU A 199 1.86 -2.94 -19.43
N VAL A 200 1.10 -2.09 -18.73
CA VAL A 200 0.60 -2.38 -17.37
C VAL A 200 -0.22 -3.66 -17.35
N LEU A 201 -1.16 -3.81 -18.29
CA LEU A 201 -2.00 -5.02 -18.39
C LEU A 201 -1.14 -6.28 -18.60
N GLY A 202 -0.16 -6.22 -19.49
CA GLY A 202 0.77 -7.34 -19.72
C GLY A 202 1.60 -7.66 -18.48
N ALA A 203 2.15 -6.64 -17.82
CA ALA A 203 2.95 -6.79 -16.61
C ALA A 203 2.15 -7.40 -15.45
N GLN A 204 0.94 -6.88 -15.18
CA GLN A 204 0.04 -7.44 -14.17
C GLN A 204 -0.35 -8.88 -14.50
N GLY A 205 -0.67 -9.18 -15.77
CA GLY A 205 -1.01 -10.53 -16.20
C GLY A 205 0.09 -11.55 -15.90
N VAL A 206 1.36 -11.19 -16.07
CA VAL A 206 2.50 -12.06 -15.72
C VAL A 206 2.75 -12.06 -14.21
N PHE A 207 2.90 -10.89 -13.60
CA PHE A 207 3.33 -10.74 -12.22
C PHE A 207 2.31 -11.29 -11.21
N PHE A 208 1.02 -11.04 -11.42
CA PHE A 208 -0.05 -11.58 -10.56
C PHE A 208 0.03 -13.11 -10.48
N ASN A 209 0.12 -13.78 -11.64
CA ASN A 209 0.13 -15.24 -11.69
C ASN A 209 1.41 -15.82 -11.08
N LEU A 210 2.58 -15.22 -11.37
CA LEU A 210 3.84 -15.65 -10.77
C LEU A 210 3.85 -15.47 -9.25
N PHE A 211 3.40 -14.31 -8.76
CA PHE A 211 3.36 -14.04 -7.33
C PHE A 211 2.35 -14.93 -6.61
N PHE A 212 1.16 -15.15 -7.20
CA PHE A 212 0.15 -16.07 -6.68
C PHE A 212 0.69 -17.48 -6.48
N LEU A 213 1.31 -18.06 -7.50
CA LEU A 213 1.91 -19.40 -7.41
C LEU A 213 3.06 -19.42 -6.41
N SER A 214 3.90 -18.38 -6.40
CA SER A 214 5.02 -18.26 -5.46
C SER A 214 4.54 -18.17 -4.00
N TYR A 215 3.44 -17.46 -3.73
CA TYR A 215 2.90 -17.28 -2.39
C TYR A 215 2.29 -18.58 -1.86
N ILE A 216 1.69 -19.41 -2.73
CA ILE A 216 1.25 -20.76 -2.35
C ILE A 216 2.43 -21.63 -1.89
N ILE A 217 3.59 -21.50 -2.56
CA ILE A 217 4.77 -22.31 -2.28
C ILE A 217 5.54 -21.79 -1.06
N SER A 218 5.76 -20.47 -0.98
CA SER A 218 6.57 -19.87 0.07
C SER A 218 6.13 -18.42 0.37
N PRO A 219 5.14 -18.24 1.26
CA PRO A 219 4.73 -16.92 1.75
C PRO A 219 5.90 -16.10 2.30
N ARG A 220 6.82 -16.77 3.03
CA ARG A 220 8.02 -16.16 3.61
C ARG A 220 8.93 -15.55 2.55
N THR A 221 9.16 -16.26 1.44
CA THR A 221 9.98 -15.76 0.32
C THR A 221 9.29 -14.58 -0.35
N CYS A 222 7.97 -14.65 -0.55
CA CYS A 222 7.19 -13.57 -1.12
C CYS A 222 7.23 -12.29 -0.27
N HIS A 223 7.02 -12.37 1.04
CA HIS A 223 7.16 -11.20 1.92
C HIS A 223 8.58 -10.65 1.88
N ARG A 224 9.61 -11.51 1.85
CA ARG A 224 10.99 -11.02 1.72
C ARG A 224 11.25 -10.34 0.38
N PHE A 225 10.65 -10.84 -0.70
CA PHE A 225 10.73 -10.23 -2.03
C PHE A 225 10.09 -8.85 -2.05
N VAL A 226 8.87 -8.69 -1.52
CA VAL A 226 8.20 -7.39 -1.37
C VAL A 226 9.07 -6.44 -0.55
N ALA A 227 9.59 -6.90 0.60
CA ALA A 227 10.43 -6.05 1.44
C ALA A 227 11.68 -5.51 0.72
N TYR A 228 12.29 -6.28 -0.19
CA TYR A 228 13.39 -5.80 -1.03
C TYR A 228 12.94 -4.87 -2.16
N LEU A 229 11.72 -5.03 -2.69
CA LEU A 229 11.14 -4.03 -3.60
C LEU A 229 11.01 -2.68 -2.89
N GLU A 230 10.51 -2.69 -1.65
CA GLU A 230 10.28 -1.45 -0.91
C GLU A 230 11.58 -0.80 -0.40
N GLU A 231 12.65 -1.57 -0.19
CA GLU A 231 14.00 -0.98 -0.04
C GLU A 231 14.40 -0.15 -1.27
N GLU A 232 14.13 -0.67 -2.48
CA GLU A 232 14.42 0.03 -3.73
C GLU A 232 13.42 1.18 -4.00
N ALA A 233 12.18 1.09 -3.50
CA ALA A 233 11.19 2.17 -3.54
C ALA A 233 11.59 3.34 -2.64
N VAL A 234 11.96 3.07 -1.37
CA VAL A 234 12.49 4.09 -0.43
C VAL A 234 13.72 4.79 -1.03
N LEU A 235 14.63 4.05 -1.66
CA LEU A 235 15.78 4.64 -2.38
C LEU A 235 15.33 5.53 -3.55
N THR A 236 14.38 5.05 -4.35
CA THR A 236 13.86 5.77 -5.53
C THR A 236 13.22 7.10 -5.13
N TYR A 237 12.35 7.09 -4.12
CA TYR A 237 11.70 8.30 -3.62
C TYR A 237 12.66 9.24 -2.89
N THR A 238 13.67 8.71 -2.19
CA THR A 238 14.74 9.55 -1.61
C THR A 238 15.49 10.32 -2.69
N ARG A 239 15.85 9.67 -3.79
CA ARG A 239 16.49 10.37 -4.94
C ARG A 239 15.58 11.41 -5.58
N CYS A 240 14.28 11.11 -5.67
CA CYS A 240 13.31 12.06 -6.19
C CYS A 240 13.23 13.32 -5.28
N ILE A 241 13.16 13.13 -3.96
CA ILE A 241 13.18 14.22 -2.98
C ILE A 241 14.47 15.04 -3.12
N GLU A 242 15.63 14.39 -3.19
CA GLU A 242 16.92 15.07 -3.37
C GLU A 242 16.96 15.90 -4.67
N ASP A 243 16.39 15.39 -5.77
CA ASP A 243 16.27 16.12 -7.03
C ASP A 243 15.33 17.33 -6.92
N MET A 244 14.22 17.20 -6.20
CA MET A 244 13.28 18.31 -5.96
C MET A 244 13.88 19.39 -5.06
N GLU A 245 14.47 19.02 -3.94
CA GLU A 245 15.05 19.97 -2.96
C GLU A 245 16.24 20.73 -3.52
N ALA A 246 17.03 20.09 -4.39
CA ALA A 246 18.13 20.73 -5.09
C ALA A 246 17.69 21.58 -6.30
N GLY A 247 16.38 21.73 -6.53
CA GLY A 247 15.84 22.51 -7.63
C GLY A 247 16.09 21.91 -9.02
N ARG A 248 16.35 20.60 -9.10
CA ARG A 248 16.59 19.88 -10.38
C ARG A 248 15.30 19.50 -11.11
N LEU A 249 14.15 19.70 -10.46
CA LEU A 249 12.80 19.54 -11.00
C LEU A 249 12.00 20.85 -10.85
N PRO A 250 12.37 21.92 -11.59
CA PRO A 250 11.72 23.23 -11.48
C PRO A 250 10.22 23.18 -11.75
N GLU A 251 9.77 22.23 -12.58
CA GLU A 251 8.37 22.00 -12.90
C GLU A 251 7.54 21.58 -11.66
N TRP A 252 8.19 21.03 -10.62
CA TRP A 252 7.53 20.52 -9.41
C TRP A 252 7.71 21.41 -8.17
N SER A 253 8.66 22.36 -8.18
CA SER A 253 9.03 23.15 -7.00
C SER A 253 7.88 23.91 -6.33
N ASN A 254 6.85 24.28 -7.12
CA ASN A 254 5.67 24.99 -6.63
C ASN A 254 4.35 24.31 -7.00
N THR A 255 4.40 23.04 -7.39
CA THR A 255 3.18 22.28 -7.73
C THR A 255 2.40 22.00 -6.45
N PRO A 256 1.12 22.39 -6.37
CA PRO A 256 0.29 22.04 -5.23
C PRO A 256 0.08 20.52 -5.15
N ALA A 257 -0.02 19.98 -3.94
CA ALA A 257 -0.39 18.58 -3.74
C ALA A 257 -1.78 18.32 -4.35
N PRO A 258 -2.00 17.19 -5.04
CA PRO A 258 -3.33 16.79 -5.47
C PRO A 258 -4.31 16.70 -4.30
N GLU A 259 -5.57 17.08 -4.52
CA GLU A 259 -6.58 17.06 -3.44
C GLU A 259 -6.80 15.65 -2.87
N ILE A 260 -6.77 14.62 -3.73
CA ILE A 260 -6.82 13.22 -3.29
C ILE A 260 -5.70 12.86 -2.31
N ALA A 261 -4.50 13.42 -2.51
CA ALA A 261 -3.35 13.21 -1.62
C ALA A 261 -3.53 13.95 -0.29
N LYS A 262 -4.00 15.21 -0.35
CA LYS A 262 -4.28 15.99 0.86
C LYS A 262 -5.33 15.31 1.73
N GLU A 263 -6.39 14.79 1.12
CA GLU A 263 -7.44 14.07 1.84
C GLU A 263 -6.93 12.76 2.42
N TYR A 264 -6.17 11.97 1.66
CA TYR A 264 -5.67 10.65 2.09
C TYR A 264 -4.63 10.77 3.22
N TRP A 265 -3.56 11.55 3.02
CA TRP A 265 -2.49 11.73 4.02
C TRP A 265 -2.77 12.86 5.03
N ARG A 266 -3.96 13.46 4.98
CA ARG A 266 -4.37 14.59 5.86
C ARG A 266 -3.36 15.74 5.83
N LEU A 267 -2.84 16.06 4.64
CA LEU A 267 -1.85 17.13 4.46
C LEU A 267 -2.48 18.52 4.64
N ASP A 268 -1.65 19.51 4.96
CA ASP A 268 -2.06 20.90 5.04
C ASP A 268 -2.70 21.38 3.70
N PRO A 269 -3.72 22.26 3.72
CA PRO A 269 -4.32 22.79 2.49
C PRO A 269 -3.31 23.43 1.52
N GLY A 270 -2.22 24.00 2.04
CA GLY A 270 -1.11 24.59 1.29
C GLY A 270 0.01 23.62 0.92
N ALA A 271 -0.13 22.31 1.20
CA ALA A 271 0.87 21.29 0.89
C ALA A 271 1.22 21.26 -0.59
N LYS A 272 2.49 20.99 -0.87
CA LYS A 272 3.07 20.87 -2.21
C LYS A 272 3.28 19.41 -2.59
N LEU A 273 3.57 19.17 -3.86
CA LEU A 273 3.92 17.84 -4.37
C LEU A 273 5.10 17.22 -3.60
N LEU A 274 6.06 18.02 -3.12
CA LEU A 274 7.16 17.53 -2.29
C LEU A 274 6.67 16.82 -1.02
N ASP A 275 5.66 17.38 -0.34
CA ASP A 275 5.09 16.80 0.88
C ASP A 275 4.42 15.45 0.57
N VAL A 276 3.82 15.31 -0.61
CA VAL A 276 3.27 14.04 -1.10
C VAL A 276 4.36 13.00 -1.31
N ILE A 277 5.49 13.37 -1.95
CA ILE A 277 6.61 12.43 -2.15
C ILE A 277 7.20 11.98 -0.80
N TYR A 278 7.26 12.87 0.19
CA TYR A 278 7.65 12.52 1.55
C TYR A 278 6.69 11.52 2.22
N ALA A 279 5.39 11.72 2.06
CA ALA A 279 4.37 10.82 2.59
C ALA A 279 4.46 9.43 1.94
N VAL A 280 4.51 9.36 0.61
CA VAL A 280 4.67 8.12 -0.16
C VAL A 280 5.94 7.38 0.27
N ARG A 281 7.10 8.06 0.39
CA ARG A 281 8.33 7.41 0.89
C ARG A 281 8.16 6.81 2.29
N SER A 282 7.34 7.43 3.13
CA SER A 282 7.08 6.96 4.49
C SER A 282 6.20 5.71 4.49
N ASP A 283 5.22 5.64 3.59
CA ASP A 283 4.43 4.45 3.30
C ASP A 283 5.34 3.29 2.85
N GLU A 284 6.22 3.53 1.85
CA GLU A 284 7.15 2.49 1.37
C GLU A 284 8.05 1.95 2.48
N SER A 285 8.51 2.82 3.38
CA SER A 285 9.32 2.38 4.51
C SER A 285 8.51 1.58 5.55
N THR A 286 7.20 1.82 5.65
CA THR A 286 6.27 1.01 6.43
C THR A 286 6.10 -0.36 5.78
N HIS A 287 5.82 -0.43 4.48
CA HIS A 287 5.68 -1.68 3.74
C HIS A 287 6.95 -2.53 3.79
N ARG A 288 8.13 -1.89 3.63
CA ARG A 288 9.45 -2.50 3.85
C ARG A 288 9.54 -3.15 5.24
N PHE A 289 9.22 -2.38 6.28
CA PHE A 289 9.33 -2.79 7.67
C PHE A 289 8.39 -3.96 7.99
N VAL A 290 7.14 -3.85 7.58
CA VAL A 290 6.09 -4.85 7.80
C VAL A 290 6.44 -6.15 7.08
N ASN A 291 6.79 -6.09 5.79
CA ASN A 291 7.10 -7.28 5.00
C ASN A 291 8.39 -7.99 5.45
N HIS A 292 9.43 -7.25 5.86
CA HIS A 292 10.61 -7.89 6.47
C HIS A 292 10.27 -8.58 7.80
N SER A 293 9.37 -7.98 8.59
CA SER A 293 8.89 -8.57 9.84
C SER A 293 8.08 -9.84 9.56
N PHE A 294 7.12 -9.80 8.63
CA PHE A 294 6.33 -10.94 8.19
C PHE A 294 7.20 -12.08 7.65
N ALA A 295 8.25 -11.76 6.90
CA ALA A 295 9.23 -12.74 6.43
C ALA A 295 10.05 -13.38 7.57
N ASN A 296 10.02 -12.87 8.80
CA ASN A 296 10.68 -13.47 9.96
C ASN A 296 9.73 -14.33 10.80
N LEU A 297 8.43 -14.19 10.63
CA LEU A 297 7.40 -14.92 11.38
C LEU A 297 7.10 -16.31 10.80
N ASN A 298 6.42 -17.12 11.61
CA ASN A 298 5.73 -18.32 11.17
C ASN A 298 4.30 -17.96 10.75
N THR A 299 4.05 -17.98 9.44
CA THR A 299 2.79 -17.55 8.84
C THR A 299 1.56 -18.37 9.23
N GLU A 300 1.75 -19.56 9.82
CA GLU A 300 0.66 -20.46 10.23
C GLU A 300 0.25 -20.27 11.69
N THR A 301 1.16 -19.81 12.55
CA THR A 301 0.98 -19.84 14.02
C THR A 301 1.19 -18.48 14.69
N ASP A 302 2.03 -17.62 14.13
CA ASP A 302 2.30 -16.32 14.72
C ASP A 302 1.18 -15.32 14.39
N VAL A 303 0.88 -14.46 15.36
CA VAL A 303 -0.06 -13.35 15.19
C VAL A 303 0.62 -12.20 14.46
N ASN A 304 -0.15 -11.38 13.73
CA ASN A 304 0.39 -10.16 13.15
C ASN A 304 0.73 -9.16 14.29
N PRO A 305 2.01 -8.78 14.50
CA PRO A 305 2.39 -7.85 15.56
C PRO A 305 1.81 -6.45 15.38
N PHE A 306 1.37 -6.10 14.17
CA PHE A 306 0.86 -4.80 13.80
C PHE A 306 -0.66 -4.70 13.84
N ALA A 307 -1.36 -5.80 14.12
CA ALA A 307 -2.83 -5.85 14.07
C ALA A 307 -3.55 -4.92 15.07
N LEU A 308 -2.86 -4.54 16.16
CA LEU A 308 -3.42 -3.69 17.22
C LEU A 308 -2.83 -2.29 17.24
N ARG A 309 -1.56 -2.16 16.86
CA ARG A 309 -0.85 -0.89 16.75
C ARG A 309 0.40 -1.04 15.89
N GLU A 310 0.81 0.03 15.24
CA GLU A 310 2.09 0.09 14.53
C GLU A 310 3.12 0.93 15.27
N PRO A 311 4.42 0.61 15.15
CA PRO A 311 5.47 1.53 15.57
C PRO A 311 5.39 2.82 14.75
N ASP A 312 5.84 3.94 15.31
CA ASP A 312 5.96 5.20 14.59
C ASP A 312 7.07 5.16 13.52
N MET A 313 7.21 6.25 12.76
CA MET A 313 8.24 6.34 11.72
C MET A 313 9.66 6.51 12.27
N LEU A 314 9.84 6.91 13.53
CA LEU A 314 11.17 6.94 14.15
C LEU A 314 11.72 5.52 14.29
N VAL A 315 10.84 4.51 14.40
CA VAL A 315 11.19 3.09 14.33
C VAL A 315 11.16 2.57 12.90
N LYS A 316 10.03 2.69 12.18
CA LYS A 316 9.85 2.09 10.84
C LYS A 316 10.80 2.66 9.79
N GLY A 317 11.13 3.95 9.91
CA GLY A 317 12.03 4.67 9.02
C GLY A 317 13.51 4.25 9.19
N ARG A 318 13.91 3.88 10.41
CA ARG A 318 15.32 3.61 10.80
C ARG A 318 15.66 2.15 11.04
N LYS A 319 14.67 1.26 10.92
CA LYS A 319 14.84 -0.18 11.08
C LYS A 319 14.27 -0.93 9.90
N LEU A 320 14.89 -2.05 9.55
CA LEU A 320 14.45 -2.88 8.43
C LEU A 320 13.18 -3.69 8.72
N GLY A 321 12.88 -3.97 9.98
CA GLY A 321 11.79 -4.86 10.41
C GLY A 321 12.13 -5.48 11.77
N PHE A 322 11.16 -6.12 12.41
CA PHE A 322 11.36 -6.86 13.65
C PHE A 322 11.91 -8.27 13.37
N SER A 323 12.80 -8.73 14.26
CA SER A 323 13.01 -10.18 14.43
C SER A 323 11.74 -10.82 14.98
N ARG A 324 11.67 -12.16 14.99
CA ARG A 324 10.52 -12.86 15.55
C ARG A 324 10.35 -12.57 17.05
N GLU A 325 11.46 -12.51 17.78
CA GLU A 325 11.51 -12.21 19.22
C GLU A 325 11.07 -10.76 19.51
N GLU A 326 11.49 -9.82 18.66
CA GLU A 326 11.06 -8.41 18.78
C GLU A 326 9.57 -8.25 18.48
N ALA A 327 9.06 -8.96 17.47
CA ALA A 327 7.63 -8.98 17.16
C ALA A 327 6.80 -9.58 18.31
N GLU A 328 7.27 -10.68 18.92
CA GLU A 328 6.64 -11.28 20.10
C GLU A 328 6.59 -10.29 21.28
N LYS A 329 7.71 -9.64 21.59
CA LYS A 329 7.78 -8.62 22.63
C LYS A 329 6.80 -7.47 22.34
N TYR A 330 6.76 -7.00 21.09
CA TYR A 330 5.88 -5.93 20.67
C TYR A 330 4.39 -6.28 20.82
N VAL A 331 4.00 -7.51 20.53
CA VAL A 331 2.63 -8.03 20.76
C VAL A 331 2.28 -8.01 22.24
N VAL A 332 3.16 -8.53 23.10
CA VAL A 332 2.94 -8.58 24.55
C VAL A 332 2.75 -7.18 25.13
N GLU A 333 3.63 -6.24 24.74
CA GLU A 333 3.52 -4.84 25.16
C GLU A 333 2.22 -4.19 24.68
N SER A 334 1.80 -4.47 23.43
CA SER A 334 0.53 -3.97 22.87
C SER A 334 -0.67 -4.42 23.69
N HIS A 335 -0.70 -5.70 24.08
CA HIS A 335 -1.78 -6.24 24.92
C HIS A 335 -1.79 -5.59 26.31
N GLN A 336 -0.62 -5.43 26.94
CA GLN A 336 -0.51 -4.78 28.24
C GLN A 336 -1.04 -3.34 28.18
N MET A 337 -0.68 -2.56 27.16
CA MET A 337 -1.18 -1.19 26.98
C MET A 337 -2.71 -1.13 26.88
N LEU A 338 -3.31 -2.05 26.12
CA LEU A 338 -4.77 -2.12 25.97
C LEU A 338 -5.48 -2.53 27.27
N GLU A 339 -4.87 -3.39 28.08
CA GLU A 339 -5.42 -3.77 29.38
C GLU A 339 -5.35 -2.65 30.41
N HIS A 340 -4.20 -1.94 30.48
CA HIS A 340 -4.04 -0.78 31.38
C HIS A 340 -4.99 0.37 30.98
N GLY A 341 -5.08 0.69 29.69
CA GLY A 341 -5.99 1.73 29.22
C GLY A 341 -7.46 1.46 29.54
N LYS A 342 -7.88 0.18 29.57
CA LYS A 342 -9.23 -0.24 30.01
C LYS A 342 -9.43 -0.18 31.53
N ALA A 343 -8.36 -0.30 32.30
CA ALA A 343 -8.41 -0.16 33.75
C ALA A 343 -8.52 1.31 34.15
N ASP A 344 -7.84 2.20 33.45
CA ASP A 344 -7.85 3.66 33.72
C ASP A 344 -9.14 4.37 33.25
N SER A 345 -9.91 3.72 32.36
CA SER A 345 -11.19 4.24 31.83
C SER A 345 -12.43 3.65 32.52
N LYS A 346 -12.24 2.83 33.56
CA LYS A 346 -13.29 2.35 34.47
C LYS A 346 -13.20 3.09 35.79
#